data_AF-A0A7Z9GVJ0-F1
#
_entry.id   AF-A0A7Z9GVJ0-F1
#
_cell.length_a   1.000
_cell.length_b   1.000
_cell.length_c   1.000
_cell.angle_alpha   90.00
_cell.angle_beta   90.00
_cell.angle_gamma   90.00
#
_symmetry.space_group_name_H-M   'P 1'
#
loop_
_entity.id
_entity.type
_entity.pdbx_description
1 polymer ?
#
loop_
_entity_poly.entity_id
_entity_poly.type
_entity_poly.pdbx_seq_one_letter_code
_entity_poly.pdbx_strand_id
1 'polypeptide(L)'
;MQRGQVLILAIVGIAVAMASYTCWHHYRKGYHALRMWGPESATLIRHAQQVRLLKLAPGSGSREENHSINDRIRIGEEDFTIVQARDISTIRGLVHARHTLIVDRSFDWDRNVTSAPAEWEFALEFSDQDQHVTLVFALQQRIVHNLQTGQQQAMNETLERIAEYLKPQLGAMTTSSTD
;
A
#
# COMPACT_ATOMS: atom_id res chain seq x y z
N MET A 1 42.58 -40.66 -11.64
CA MET A 1 42.16 -39.24 -11.59
C MET A 1 43.15 -38.47 -10.75
N GLN A 2 43.74 -37.40 -11.29
CA GLN A 2 44.76 -36.61 -10.61
C GLN A 2 44.09 -35.72 -9.54
N ARG A 3 44.64 -35.67 -8.32
CA ARG A 3 44.06 -34.98 -7.15
C ARG A 3 43.69 -33.50 -7.43
N GLY A 4 44.40 -32.83 -8.33
CA GLY A 4 44.10 -31.46 -8.74
C GLY A 4 42.77 -31.29 -9.48
N GLN A 5 42.37 -32.26 -10.31
CA GLN A 5 41.12 -32.19 -11.05
C GLN A 5 39.90 -32.27 -10.13
N VAL A 6 40.01 -33.08 -9.06
CA VAL A 6 38.94 -33.20 -8.04
C VAL A 6 38.76 -31.89 -7.27
N LEU A 7 39.86 -31.21 -6.93
CA LEU A 7 39.81 -29.93 -6.22
C LEU A 7 39.12 -28.84 -7.08
N ILE A 8 39.46 -28.75 -8.36
CA ILE A 8 38.85 -27.78 -9.28
C ILE A 8 37.35 -28.04 -9.42
N LEU A 9 36.95 -29.31 -9.60
CA LEU A 9 35.54 -29.69 -9.67
C LEU A 9 34.78 -29.35 -8.39
N ALA A 10 35.39 -29.52 -7.22
CA ALA A 10 34.77 -29.17 -5.94
C ALA A 10 34.53 -27.66 -5.81
N ILE A 11 35.53 -26.83 -6.14
CA ILE A 11 35.41 -25.36 -6.08
C ILE A 11 34.34 -24.86 -7.05
N VAL A 12 34.33 -25.36 -8.29
CA VAL A 12 33.33 -24.99 -9.29
C VAL A 12 31.93 -25.41 -8.82
N GLY A 13 31.79 -26.61 -8.25
CA GLY A 13 30.52 -27.09 -7.70
C GLY A 13 29.98 -26.17 -6.59
N ILE A 14 30.83 -25.74 -5.66
CA ILE A 14 30.43 -24.81 -4.58
C ILE A 14 30.03 -23.45 -5.16
N ALA A 15 30.80 -22.92 -6.12
CA ALA A 15 30.47 -21.64 -6.74
C ALA A 15 29.10 -21.67 -7.44
N VAL A 16 28.80 -22.74 -8.18
CA VAL A 16 27.49 -22.92 -8.83
C VAL A 16 26.36 -23.07 -7.82
N ALA A 17 26.59 -23.78 -6.71
CA ALA A 17 25.62 -23.92 -5.64
C ALA A 17 25.29 -22.56 -4.99
N MET A 18 26.32 -21.75 -4.69
CA MET A 18 26.13 -20.41 -4.11
C MET A 18 25.43 -19.45 -5.09
N ALA A 19 25.79 -19.48 -6.37
CA ALA A 19 25.15 -18.66 -7.40
C ALA A 19 23.67 -19.02 -7.57
N SER A 20 23.36 -20.32 -7.63
CA SER A 20 21.99 -20.84 -7.70
C SER A 20 21.17 -20.44 -6.47
N TYR A 21 21.74 -20.60 -5.27
CA TYR A 21 21.08 -20.21 -4.02
C TYR A 21 20.76 -18.72 -3.97
N THR A 22 21.71 -17.88 -4.39
CA THR A 22 21.54 -16.43 -4.41
C THR A 22 20.46 -16.01 -5.40
N CYS A 23 20.45 -16.59 -6.60
CA CYS A 23 19.43 -16.33 -7.62
C CYS A 23 18.04 -16.74 -7.12
N TRP A 24 17.91 -17.94 -6.55
CA TRP A 24 16.65 -18.44 -6.01
C TRP A 24 16.11 -17.58 -4.86
N HIS A 25 16.99 -17.21 -3.92
CA HIS A 25 16.64 -16.36 -2.79
C HIS A 25 16.21 -14.95 -3.21
N HIS A 26 16.80 -14.40 -4.28
CA HIS A 26 16.35 -13.11 -4.84
C HIS A 26 15.02 -13.22 -5.58
N TYR A 27 14.81 -14.27 -6.37
CA TYR A 27 13.58 -14.45 -7.15
C TYR A 27 12.35 -14.63 -6.25
N ARG A 28 12.51 -15.29 -5.10
CA ARG A 28 11.40 -15.56 -4.17
C ARG A 28 10.92 -14.32 -3.39
N LYS A 29 11.62 -13.18 -3.44
CA LYS A 29 11.39 -12.01 -2.57
C LYS A 29 10.60 -10.83 -3.18
N GLY A 30 10.06 -10.96 -4.39
CA GLY A 30 9.56 -9.79 -5.14
C GLY A 30 8.15 -9.87 -5.74
N TYR A 31 7.31 -10.81 -5.30
CA TYR A 31 6.03 -11.07 -5.97
C TYR A 31 4.78 -10.94 -5.08
N HIS A 32 4.93 -10.84 -3.77
CA HIS A 32 3.77 -10.87 -2.87
C HIS A 32 2.95 -9.57 -2.96
N ALA A 33 3.59 -8.40 -2.96
CA ALA A 33 2.91 -7.11 -3.08
C ALA A 33 2.20 -6.96 -4.44
N LEU A 34 2.87 -7.32 -5.53
CA LEU A 34 2.28 -7.28 -6.88
C LEU A 34 1.08 -8.21 -7.00
N ARG A 35 1.18 -9.42 -6.44
CA ARG A 35 0.08 -10.39 -6.45
C ARG A 35 -1.09 -9.95 -5.58
N MET A 36 -0.80 -9.35 -4.42
CA MET A 36 -1.80 -8.83 -3.49
C MET A 36 -2.61 -7.69 -4.11
N TRP A 37 -1.95 -6.76 -4.79
CA TRP A 37 -2.64 -5.65 -5.46
C TRP A 37 -3.33 -6.07 -6.77
N GLY A 38 -2.76 -7.04 -7.47
CA GLY A 38 -3.10 -7.32 -8.86
C GLY A 38 -2.39 -6.36 -9.82
N PRO A 39 -2.24 -6.75 -11.10
CA PRO A 39 -1.44 -6.02 -12.08
C PRO A 39 -1.98 -4.61 -12.36
N GLU A 40 -3.30 -4.43 -12.42
CA GLU A 40 -3.95 -3.14 -12.70
C GLU A 40 -3.76 -2.15 -11.56
N SER A 41 -4.13 -2.54 -10.32
CA SER A 41 -3.91 -1.74 -9.12
C SER A 41 -2.44 -1.37 -8.93
N ALA A 42 -1.51 -2.32 -9.11
CA ALA A 42 -0.09 -2.06 -8.96
C ALA A 42 0.42 -1.05 -10.00
N THR A 43 -0.12 -1.10 -11.23
CA THR A 43 0.20 -0.13 -12.28
C THR A 43 -0.30 1.27 -11.92
N LEU A 44 -1.54 1.39 -11.44
CA LEU A 44 -2.09 2.67 -10.98
C LEU A 44 -1.32 3.23 -9.77
N ILE A 45 -1.03 2.40 -8.77
CA ILE A 45 -0.22 2.81 -7.61
C ILE A 45 1.15 3.31 -8.06
N ARG A 46 1.74 2.73 -9.11
CA ARG A 46 3.06 3.15 -9.60
C ARG A 46 3.01 4.40 -10.49
N HIS A 47 2.00 4.52 -11.35
CA HIS A 47 2.02 5.45 -12.49
C HIS A 47 0.85 6.42 -12.59
N ALA A 48 -0.21 6.25 -11.79
CA ALA A 48 -1.39 7.12 -11.86
C ALA A 48 -1.02 8.60 -11.84
N GLN A 49 -1.65 9.41 -12.69
CA GLN A 49 -1.32 10.84 -12.77
C GLN A 49 -1.85 11.60 -11.56
N GLN A 50 -2.98 11.15 -11.01
CA GLN A 50 -3.66 11.79 -9.91
C GLN A 50 -3.64 10.90 -8.66
N VAL A 51 -3.34 11.51 -7.52
CA VAL A 51 -3.45 10.89 -6.20
C VAL A 51 -4.16 11.83 -5.26
N ARG A 52 -5.28 11.35 -4.71
CA ARG A 52 -6.04 12.05 -3.68
C ARG A 52 -5.84 11.39 -2.33
N LEU A 53 -5.54 12.19 -1.33
CA LEU A 53 -5.55 11.81 0.07
C LEU A 53 -6.93 12.15 0.64
N LEU A 54 -7.62 11.14 1.14
CA LEU A 54 -8.99 11.23 1.64
C LEU A 54 -8.99 11.00 3.15
N LYS A 55 -9.60 11.89 3.94
CA LYS A 55 -9.83 11.66 5.37
C LYS A 55 -11.19 10.98 5.54
N LEU A 56 -11.23 9.94 6.35
CA LEU A 56 -12.44 9.16 6.59
C LEU A 56 -12.99 9.45 7.98
N ALA A 57 -14.32 9.43 8.10
CA ALA A 57 -15.01 9.36 9.37
C ALA A 57 -16.09 8.27 9.30
N PRO A 58 -16.38 7.57 10.41
CA PRO A 58 -17.48 6.62 10.45
C PRO A 58 -18.80 7.29 10.03
N GLY A 59 -19.46 6.72 9.03
CA GLY A 59 -20.74 7.21 8.55
C GLY A 59 -21.83 6.88 9.57
N SER A 60 -22.09 7.78 10.51
CA SER A 60 -23.33 7.71 11.29
C SER A 60 -24.48 7.89 10.30
N GLY A 61 -25.44 6.96 10.29
CA GLY A 61 -26.51 6.82 9.30
C GLY A 61 -27.51 7.97 9.15
N SER A 62 -27.10 9.20 9.46
CA SER A 62 -27.84 10.42 9.15
C SER A 62 -27.62 10.74 7.68
N ARG A 63 -28.62 10.35 6.88
CA ARG A 63 -28.85 10.75 5.49
C ARG A 63 -29.01 12.28 5.43
N GLU A 64 -27.93 13.03 5.58
CA GLU A 64 -27.92 14.45 5.22
C GLU A 64 -27.87 14.54 3.70
N GLU A 65 -28.99 14.95 3.11
CA GLU A 65 -29.32 14.91 1.67
C GLU A 65 -28.46 15.81 0.75
N ASN A 66 -27.27 16.24 1.18
CA ASN A 66 -26.42 17.16 0.42
C ASN A 66 -24.98 16.68 0.17
N HIS A 67 -24.60 15.49 0.65
CA HIS A 67 -23.32 14.88 0.27
C HIS A 67 -23.51 13.97 -0.95
N SER A 68 -22.66 14.16 -1.96
CA SER A 68 -22.73 13.40 -3.20
C SER A 68 -22.52 11.91 -2.92
N ILE A 69 -23.12 11.02 -3.72
CA ILE A 69 -22.90 9.57 -3.63
C ILE A 69 -21.40 9.22 -3.71
N ASN A 70 -20.62 10.09 -4.36
CA ASN A 70 -19.16 9.97 -4.50
C ASN A 70 -18.38 10.25 -3.20
N ASP A 71 -19.03 10.73 -2.13
CA ASP A 71 -18.39 11.09 -0.86
C ASP A 71 -18.48 9.96 0.19
N ARG A 72 -18.94 8.76 -0.20
CA ARG A 72 -19.04 7.60 0.69
C ARG A 72 -18.17 6.46 0.19
N ILE A 73 -17.49 5.81 1.14
CA ILE A 73 -16.67 4.63 0.91
C ILE A 73 -17.19 3.52 1.81
N ARG A 74 -17.48 2.37 1.22
CA ARG A 74 -17.87 1.19 1.99
C ARG A 74 -16.66 0.28 2.19
N ILE A 75 -16.41 -0.10 3.44
CA ILE A 75 -15.30 -0.97 3.83
C ILE A 75 -15.87 -2.17 4.58
N GLY A 76 -15.92 -3.31 3.90
CA GLY A 76 -16.66 -4.47 4.42
C GLY A 76 -18.17 -4.18 4.52
N GLU A 77 -18.68 -4.17 5.76
CA GLU A 77 -20.07 -3.87 6.10
C GLU A 77 -20.28 -2.45 6.65
N GLU A 78 -19.20 -1.69 6.86
CA GLU A 78 -19.24 -0.36 7.43
C GLU A 78 -19.15 0.72 6.33
N ASP A 79 -19.96 1.76 6.48
CA ASP A 79 -19.91 2.94 5.62
C ASP A 79 -19.06 4.03 6.28
N PHE A 80 -18.18 4.62 5.49
CA PHE A 80 -17.36 5.76 5.84
C PHE A 80 -17.71 6.95 4.96
N THR A 81 -17.73 8.14 5.55
CA THR A 81 -17.88 9.39 4.81
C THR A 81 -16.50 9.99 4.59
N ILE A 82 -16.24 10.44 3.36
CA ILE A 82 -15.08 11.25 3.02
C ILE A 82 -15.34 12.65 3.57
N VAL A 83 -14.74 12.95 4.72
CA VAL A 83 -14.87 14.28 5.35
C VAL A 83 -13.94 15.30 4.69
N GLN A 84 -12.94 14.84 3.95
CA GLN A 84 -11.97 15.70 3.31
C GLN A 84 -11.24 14.98 2.18
N ALA A 85 -10.94 15.68 1.09
CA ALA A 85 -10.14 15.18 -0.03
C ALA A 85 -9.12 16.23 -0.47
N ARG A 86 -7.87 15.80 -0.74
CA ARG A 86 -6.81 16.66 -1.29
C ARG A 86 -6.00 15.97 -2.34
N ASP A 87 -5.78 16.67 -3.43
CA ASP A 87 -4.79 16.27 -4.41
C ASP A 87 -3.38 16.39 -3.83
N ILE A 88 -2.67 15.27 -3.78
CA ILE A 88 -1.29 15.17 -3.33
C ILE A 88 -0.34 14.74 -4.45
N SER A 89 -0.77 14.75 -5.71
CA SER A 89 -0.01 14.24 -6.87
C SER A 89 1.38 14.85 -7.00
N THR A 90 1.58 16.07 -6.51
CA THR A 90 2.82 16.83 -6.62
C THR A 90 3.64 16.93 -5.32
N ILE A 91 3.18 16.32 -4.22
CA ILE A 91 3.89 16.46 -2.94
C ILE A 91 5.23 15.73 -2.96
N ARG A 92 6.23 16.35 -2.30
CA ARG A 92 7.51 15.68 -2.06
C ARG A 92 7.28 14.45 -1.18
N GLY A 93 7.82 13.31 -1.61
CA GLY A 93 7.71 12.03 -0.90
C GLY A 93 6.70 11.06 -1.50
N LEU A 94 5.77 11.51 -2.37
CA LEU A 94 4.79 10.60 -2.99
C LEU A 94 5.46 9.51 -3.83
N VAL A 95 6.56 9.82 -4.53
CA VAL A 95 7.35 8.82 -5.28
C VAL A 95 7.85 7.70 -4.37
N HIS A 96 8.32 8.06 -3.17
CA HIS A 96 8.76 7.07 -2.18
C HIS A 96 7.57 6.29 -1.61
N ALA A 97 6.45 6.95 -1.35
CA ALA A 97 5.23 6.29 -0.89
C ALA A 97 4.74 5.23 -1.88
N ARG A 98 4.66 5.59 -3.17
CA ARG A 98 4.29 4.66 -4.25
C ARG A 98 5.22 3.47 -4.32
N HIS A 99 6.53 3.71 -4.29
CA HIS A 99 7.52 2.64 -4.31
C HIS A 99 7.36 1.69 -3.11
N THR A 100 7.19 2.23 -1.90
CA THR A 100 7.01 1.42 -0.70
C THR A 100 5.72 0.60 -0.77
N LEU A 101 4.62 1.14 -1.30
CA LEU A 101 3.37 0.39 -1.46
C LEU A 101 3.51 -0.85 -2.35
N ILE A 102 4.42 -0.86 -3.33
CA ILE A 102 4.56 -1.97 -4.28
C ILE A 102 5.72 -2.92 -3.98
N VAL A 103 6.45 -2.73 -2.89
CA VAL A 103 7.60 -3.57 -2.53
C VAL A 103 7.24 -4.50 -1.38
N ASP A 104 7.53 -5.80 -1.54
CA ASP A 104 7.24 -6.86 -0.57
C ASP A 104 7.73 -6.54 0.84
N ARG A 105 8.93 -5.94 0.96
CA ARG A 105 9.55 -5.62 2.25
C ARG A 105 8.77 -4.61 3.08
N SER A 106 7.74 -3.96 2.54
CA SER A 106 6.92 -2.95 3.21
C SER A 106 5.73 -3.54 3.97
N PHE A 107 5.53 -4.84 3.83
CA PHE A 107 4.44 -5.58 4.44
C PHE A 107 4.99 -6.65 5.38
N ASP A 108 4.18 -6.97 6.39
CA ASP A 108 4.40 -8.12 7.25
C ASP A 108 3.54 -9.27 6.75
N TRP A 109 4.13 -10.15 5.93
CA TRP A 109 3.42 -11.26 5.27
C TRP A 109 3.08 -12.41 6.21
N ASP A 110 3.77 -12.51 7.34
CA ASP A 110 3.57 -13.57 8.32
C ASP A 110 2.51 -13.19 9.36
N ARG A 111 2.17 -11.90 9.46
CA ARG A 111 1.12 -11.38 10.34
C ARG A 111 -0.25 -11.50 9.70
N ASN A 112 -1.11 -12.30 10.33
CA ASN A 112 -2.52 -12.37 9.98
C ASN A 112 -3.23 -11.07 10.37
N VAL A 113 -3.93 -10.50 9.40
CA VAL A 113 -4.85 -9.38 9.64
C VAL A 113 -6.08 -9.93 10.36
N THR A 114 -6.36 -9.42 11.55
CA THR A 114 -7.53 -9.84 12.34
C THR A 114 -8.77 -9.12 11.83
N SER A 115 -9.89 -9.84 11.71
CA SER A 115 -11.19 -9.32 11.26
C SER A 115 -11.91 -8.39 12.26
N ALA A 116 -11.19 -7.84 13.23
CA ALA A 116 -11.77 -6.86 14.15
C ALA A 116 -12.10 -5.58 13.36
N PRO A 117 -13.15 -4.84 13.73
CA PRO A 117 -13.47 -3.57 13.09
C PRO A 117 -12.26 -2.65 13.18
N ALA A 118 -11.74 -2.24 12.03
CA ALA A 118 -10.56 -1.40 11.96
C ALA A 118 -10.98 0.06 11.98
N GLU A 119 -10.21 0.88 12.69
CA GLU A 119 -10.39 2.32 12.70
C GLU A 119 -9.73 2.89 11.44
N TRP A 120 -10.47 2.90 10.34
CA TRP A 120 -9.99 3.46 9.07
C TRP A 120 -9.88 4.98 9.17
N GLU A 121 -8.65 5.50 9.10
CA GLU A 121 -8.38 6.92 9.35
C GLU A 121 -8.35 7.74 8.05
N PHE A 122 -7.74 7.18 7.00
CA PHE A 122 -7.61 7.86 5.71
C PHE A 122 -7.47 6.85 4.56
N ALA A 123 -7.70 7.33 3.35
CA ALA A 123 -7.48 6.58 2.12
C ALA A 123 -6.59 7.33 1.14
N LEU A 124 -5.89 6.57 0.30
CA LEU A 124 -5.22 7.05 -0.90
C LEU A 124 -5.98 6.53 -2.10
N GLU A 125 -6.47 7.45 -2.91
CA GLU A 125 -7.06 7.13 -4.19
C GLU A 125 -6.06 7.49 -5.29
N PHE A 126 -5.74 6.52 -6.14
CA PHE A 126 -4.91 6.69 -7.32
C PHE A 126 -5.82 6.61 -8.53
N SER A 127 -5.81 7.62 -9.39
CA SER A 127 -6.62 7.67 -10.60
C SER A 127 -5.79 7.98 -11.84
N ASP A 128 -6.11 7.29 -12.92
CA ASP A 128 -5.62 7.56 -14.26
C ASP A 128 -6.77 7.34 -15.25
N GLN A 129 -7.23 8.42 -15.89
CA GLN A 129 -8.39 8.41 -16.78
C GLN A 129 -9.63 7.81 -16.08
N ASP A 130 -10.18 6.71 -16.60
CA ASP A 130 -11.37 6.03 -16.07
C ASP A 130 -11.03 4.97 -15.00
N GLN A 131 -9.74 4.72 -14.75
CA GLN A 131 -9.29 3.72 -13.79
C GLN A 131 -8.93 4.36 -12.46
N HIS A 132 -9.35 3.71 -11.37
CA HIS A 132 -9.00 4.14 -10.02
C HIS A 132 -8.76 2.95 -9.08
N VAL A 133 -7.84 3.13 -8.14
CA VAL A 133 -7.61 2.22 -7.01
C VAL A 133 -7.59 2.99 -5.72
N THR A 134 -8.28 2.47 -4.70
CA THR A 134 -8.43 3.12 -3.40
C THR A 134 -7.88 2.20 -2.33
N LEU A 135 -6.85 2.69 -1.65
CA LEU A 135 -6.20 2.02 -0.53
C LEU A 135 -6.62 2.71 0.76
N VAL A 136 -7.17 1.98 1.72
CA VAL A 136 -7.55 2.53 3.02
C VAL A 136 -6.59 2.07 4.10
N PHE A 137 -6.26 2.96 5.03
CA PHE A 137 -5.24 2.75 6.05
C PHE A 137 -5.85 2.89 7.45
N ALA A 138 -5.59 1.89 8.28
CA ALA A 138 -5.85 1.94 9.71
C ALA A 138 -4.48 1.87 10.43
N LEU A 139 -3.97 3.02 10.88
CA LEU A 139 -2.58 3.12 11.34
C LEU A 139 -2.40 2.46 12.71
N GLN A 140 -3.39 2.59 13.59
CA GLN A 140 -3.34 1.97 14.91
C GLN A 140 -3.20 0.44 14.82
N GLN A 141 -3.96 -0.18 13.91
CA GLN A 141 -3.90 -1.62 13.65
C GLN A 141 -2.72 -2.01 12.74
N ARG A 142 -2.10 -1.03 12.07
CA ARG A 142 -1.06 -1.17 11.04
C ARG A 142 -1.52 -2.07 9.90
N ILE A 143 -2.67 -1.77 9.33
CA ILE A 143 -3.21 -2.53 8.20
C ILE A 143 -3.57 -1.59 7.05
N VAL A 144 -3.46 -2.12 5.83
CA VAL A 144 -3.94 -1.48 4.61
C VAL A 144 -4.92 -2.42 3.91
N HIS A 145 -5.94 -1.83 3.29
CA HIS A 145 -6.97 -2.54 2.55
C HIS A 145 -7.12 -1.96 1.14
N ASN A 146 -7.18 -2.81 0.12
CA ASN A 146 -7.51 -2.41 -1.24
C ASN A 146 -9.01 -2.66 -1.48
N LEU A 147 -9.74 -1.59 -1.78
CA LEU A 147 -11.20 -1.66 -1.94
C LEU A 147 -11.65 -2.39 -3.20
N GLN A 148 -10.83 -2.36 -4.25
CA GLN A 148 -11.14 -2.98 -5.54
C GLN A 148 -11.02 -4.51 -5.47
N THR A 149 -10.04 -5.02 -4.72
CA THR A 149 -9.73 -6.45 -4.62
C THR A 149 -10.22 -7.10 -3.32
N GLY A 150 -10.58 -6.27 -2.32
CA GLY A 150 -10.95 -6.73 -0.97
C GLY A 150 -9.76 -7.28 -0.16
N GLN A 151 -8.54 -7.23 -0.68
CA GLN A 151 -7.35 -7.76 0.02
C GLN A 151 -6.94 -6.84 1.17
N GLN A 152 -6.45 -7.43 2.26
CA GLN A 152 -5.91 -6.74 3.43
C GLN A 152 -4.53 -7.28 3.76
N GLN A 153 -3.63 -6.40 4.20
CA GLN A 153 -2.31 -6.81 4.64
C GLN A 153 -1.79 -5.95 5.79
N ALA A 154 -1.06 -6.59 6.69
CA ALA A 154 -0.34 -5.89 7.75
C ALA A 154 0.83 -5.09 7.16
N MET A 155 0.92 -3.83 7.58
CA MET A 155 2.02 -2.93 7.26
C MET A 155 3.18 -3.18 8.23
N ASN A 156 4.40 -3.02 7.73
CA ASN A 156 5.56 -2.94 8.60
C ASN A 156 5.88 -1.47 8.99
N GLU A 157 6.94 -1.27 9.76
CA GLU A 157 7.38 0.07 10.20
C GLU A 157 7.68 1.03 9.04
N THR A 158 8.16 0.52 7.89
CA THR A 158 8.53 1.39 6.76
C THR A 158 7.28 1.99 6.12
N LEU A 159 6.26 1.17 5.89
CA LEU A 159 5.01 1.64 5.32
C LEU A 159 4.22 2.49 6.33
N GLU A 160 4.25 2.12 7.61
CA GLU A 160 3.69 2.92 8.71
C GLU A 160 4.27 4.34 8.73
N ARG A 161 5.60 4.51 8.71
CA ARG A 161 6.24 5.84 8.71
C ARG A 161 5.83 6.70 7.52
N ILE A 162 5.59 6.10 6.35
CA ILE A 162 5.11 6.83 5.17
C ILE A 162 3.66 7.22 5.34
N ALA A 163 2.84 6.31 5.83
CA ALA A 163 1.44 6.56 6.11
C ALA A 163 1.27 7.67 7.17
N GLU A 164 2.12 7.66 8.20
CA GLU A 164 2.25 8.74 9.18
C GLU A 164 2.74 10.05 8.57
N TYR A 165 3.70 10.03 7.64
CA TYR A 165 4.16 11.24 6.93
C TYR A 165 3.06 11.89 6.09
N LEU A 166 2.13 11.10 5.55
CA LEU A 166 1.00 11.60 4.77
C LEU A 166 -0.10 12.18 5.67
N LYS A 167 -0.26 11.70 6.91
CA LYS A 167 -1.31 12.15 7.83
C LYS A 167 -1.31 13.67 8.11
N PRO A 168 -0.17 14.36 8.36
CA PRO A 168 -0.12 15.81 8.50
C PRO A 168 -0.65 16.59 7.28
N GLN A 169 -0.60 16.01 6.07
CA GLN A 169 -1.15 16.65 4.88
C GLN A 169 -2.67 16.80 4.95
N LEU A 170 -3.34 16.07 5.86
CA LEU A 170 -4.75 16.26 6.22
C LEU A 170 -4.96 17.47 7.14
N GLY A 171 -4.09 17.65 8.15
CA GLY A 171 -4.21 18.74 9.14
C GLY A 171 -3.88 20.13 8.59
N ALA A 172 -2.99 20.22 7.59
CA ALA A 172 -2.65 21.48 6.93
C ALA A 172 -3.84 22.12 6.17
N MET A 173 -4.92 21.37 5.92
CA MET A 173 -6.08 21.88 5.20
C MET A 173 -7.07 22.66 6.08
N THR A 174 -7.11 22.39 7.39
CA THR A 174 -8.02 23.07 8.34
C THR A 174 -7.66 24.53 8.60
N THR A 175 -6.50 25.01 8.16
CA THR A 175 -6.03 26.39 8.41
C THR A 175 -6.23 27.35 7.22
N SER A 176 -6.76 26.89 6.09
CA SER A 176 -6.94 27.72 4.88
C SER A 176 -8.37 28.21 4.62
N SER A 177 -9.30 27.98 5.56
CA SER A 177 -10.70 28.44 5.46
C SER A 177 -11.01 29.61 6.41
N THR A 178 -10.05 30.49 6.64
CA THR A 178 -10.26 31.73 7.42
C THR A 178 -9.38 32.83 6.85
N ASP A 179 -9.76 33.33 5.67
CA ASP A 179 -9.45 34.68 5.20
C ASP A 179 -10.51 35.11 4.18
#